data_AF-A0A0P7GL92-F1
#
_entry.id   AF-A0A0P7GL92-F1
#
_cell.length_a   1.000
_cell.length_b   1.000
_cell.length_c   1.000
_cell.angle_alpha   90.00
_cell.angle_beta   90.00
_cell.angle_gamma   90.00
#
_symmetry.space_group_name_H-M   'P 1'
#
loop_
_entity.id
_entity.type
_entity.pdbx_description
1 polymer ?
#
loop_
_entity_poly.entity_id
_entity_poly.type
_entity_poly.pdbx_seq_one_letter_code
_entity_poly.pdbx_strand_id
1 'polypeptide(L)'
;MGVPVGRTASGSADPAAAEGPIEGSVAGLAAATATIPHTERFPDCLSYIDEPPYPLVCDTCETRYAATPEGMRRAIACHHSLDAVDRAAIPICSLDLQLTSGERAASPYSDAQLRLLAAVYMAHQQRFDHQLEYDIVWDSMTNLEAYVGIDTDEVQELLDDGLLRVDCRRPHKLYTVTPDGRDAIGVGHREGIAYGDGTGDLSESSLHVAMVAVGARLLAEEFVDPDDQPGTRVERYYGVDDGRLDAAVLDPDDAVVAALEAERINNDRREAIPADFDKMAACDPEAAWWLVKTRGDGHQVLRALNDPPDGESRVSRTYSENMAPREYRLETPGLTAVYTFEYARDTLLDSEQPR
;
A
#
# COMPACT_ATOMS: atom_id res chain seq x y z
N MET A 1 19.73 -15.78 -11.51
CA MET A 1 19.62 -17.23 -11.18
C MET A 1 20.34 -17.48 -9.85
N GLY A 2 19.62 -17.93 -8.83
CA GLY A 2 20.17 -18.11 -7.47
C GLY A 2 21.19 -19.26 -7.37
N VAL A 3 22.22 -19.06 -6.54
CA VAL A 3 23.27 -20.05 -6.30
C VAL A 3 22.79 -21.07 -5.24
N PRO A 4 22.79 -22.38 -5.54
CA PRO A 4 22.42 -23.40 -4.55
C PRO A 4 23.54 -23.62 -3.52
N VAL A 5 23.16 -23.78 -2.26
CA VAL A 5 24.05 -24.01 -1.13
C VAL A 5 24.70 -25.41 -1.21
N GLY A 6 26.03 -25.49 -1.02
CA GLY A 6 26.70 -26.76 -0.65
C GLY A 6 27.52 -27.49 -1.72
N ARG A 7 28.17 -26.81 -2.69
CA ARG A 7 29.25 -27.44 -3.49
C ARG A 7 30.52 -26.60 -3.48
N THR A 8 31.63 -27.23 -3.09
CA THR A 8 32.99 -26.74 -3.29
C THR A 8 33.29 -26.66 -4.78
N ALA A 9 33.70 -25.48 -5.25
CA ALA A 9 34.17 -25.28 -6.62
C ALA A 9 35.43 -26.13 -6.86
N SER A 10 35.36 -27.08 -7.80
CA SER A 10 36.52 -27.81 -8.31
C SER A 10 36.37 -27.91 -9.81
N GLY A 11 37.19 -27.12 -10.50
CA GLY A 11 37.20 -26.96 -11.95
C GLY A 11 37.86 -25.65 -12.34
N SER A 12 39.10 -25.46 -11.90
CA SER A 12 39.93 -24.31 -12.28
C SER A 12 40.25 -24.40 -13.78
N ALA A 13 39.79 -23.40 -14.51
CA ALA A 13 40.54 -22.82 -15.61
C ALA A 13 40.85 -21.39 -15.16
N ASP A 14 42.14 -21.07 -15.04
CA ASP A 14 42.68 -19.83 -14.48
C ASP A 14 42.02 -18.57 -15.07
N PRO A 15 41.37 -17.72 -14.25
CA PRO A 15 41.26 -16.31 -14.54
C PRO A 15 42.54 -15.63 -14.06
N ALA A 16 43.26 -15.00 -14.99
CA ALA A 16 44.35 -14.11 -14.66
C ALA A 16 43.87 -13.04 -13.66
N ALA A 17 44.53 -13.02 -12.50
CA ALA A 17 44.58 -11.99 -11.47
C ALA A 17 43.61 -10.80 -11.62
N ALA A 18 42.46 -10.89 -10.94
CA ALA A 18 41.80 -9.71 -10.39
C ALA A 18 42.09 -9.71 -8.88
N GLU A 19 43.13 -8.97 -8.47
CA GLU A 19 43.37 -8.65 -7.07
C GLU A 19 42.41 -7.53 -6.66
N GLY A 20 41.45 -7.85 -5.78
CA GLY A 20 40.55 -6.89 -5.14
C GLY A 20 39.57 -7.60 -4.19
N PRO A 21 39.23 -7.05 -3.02
CA PRO A 21 38.37 -7.73 -2.05
C PRO A 21 36.94 -7.88 -2.57
N ILE A 22 36.28 -9.00 -2.25
CA ILE A 22 34.83 -9.22 -2.43
C ILE A 22 34.07 -8.45 -1.32
N GLU A 23 34.46 -7.20 -1.06
CA GLU A 23 33.85 -6.30 -0.06
C GLU A 23 32.74 -5.43 -0.67
N GLY A 24 32.64 -5.36 -2.00
CA GLY A 24 31.71 -4.44 -2.70
C GLY A 24 30.26 -4.91 -2.84
N SER A 25 29.93 -6.18 -2.59
CA SER A 25 28.58 -6.71 -2.86
C SER A 25 27.56 -6.40 -1.77
N VAL A 26 27.92 -6.59 -0.49
CA VAL A 26 26.98 -6.40 0.63
C VAL A 26 26.84 -4.91 0.96
N ALA A 27 27.95 -4.18 1.02
CA ALA A 27 27.93 -2.73 1.22
C ALA A 27 27.21 -2.01 0.06
N GLY A 28 27.42 -2.46 -1.19
CA GLY A 28 26.73 -1.92 -2.37
C GLY A 28 25.24 -2.28 -2.43
N LEU A 29 24.81 -3.39 -1.84
CA LEU A 29 23.39 -3.70 -1.70
C LEU A 29 22.76 -2.86 -0.59
N ALA A 30 23.40 -2.78 0.58
CA ALA A 30 22.94 -1.96 1.70
C ALA A 30 22.83 -0.47 1.34
N ALA A 31 23.74 0.05 0.51
CA ALA A 31 23.65 1.41 -0.01
C ALA A 31 22.45 1.63 -0.94
N ALA A 32 22.12 0.64 -1.79
CA ALA A 32 21.02 0.78 -2.74
C ALA A 32 19.64 0.59 -2.11
N THR A 33 19.54 -0.17 -1.03
CA THR A 33 18.29 -0.40 -0.29
C THR A 33 18.10 0.56 0.88
N ALA A 34 19.12 1.34 1.26
CA ALA A 34 19.00 2.37 2.27
C ALA A 34 18.32 3.63 1.72
N THR A 35 17.58 4.29 2.60
CA THR A 35 16.88 5.55 2.33
C THR A 35 17.38 6.67 3.24
N ILE A 36 17.90 6.33 4.42
CA ILE A 36 18.51 7.27 5.37
C ILE A 36 19.54 8.23 4.74
N PRO A 37 20.50 7.80 3.90
CA PRO A 37 21.46 8.73 3.31
C PRO A 37 20.88 9.59 2.17
N HIS A 38 19.64 9.34 1.74
CA HIS A 38 19.00 9.98 0.59
C HIS A 38 17.81 10.85 0.97
N THR A 39 17.34 10.76 2.21
CA THR A 39 16.13 11.44 2.63
C THR A 39 16.37 12.93 2.89
N GLU A 40 15.40 13.74 2.50
CA GLU A 40 15.30 15.15 2.88
C GLU A 40 14.60 15.35 4.23
N ARG A 41 14.12 14.27 4.86
CA ARG A 41 13.35 14.31 6.10
C ARG A 41 13.97 13.37 7.13
N PHE A 42 14.41 13.93 8.24
CA PHE A 42 15.05 13.17 9.29
C PHE A 42 14.75 13.77 10.66
N PRO A 43 14.59 12.97 11.73
CA PRO A 43 14.31 13.52 13.06
C PRO A 43 15.48 14.35 13.60
N ASP A 44 15.22 15.60 14.00
CA ASP A 44 16.25 16.54 14.51
C ASP A 44 17.01 16.07 15.76
N CYS A 45 16.49 15.05 16.45
CA CYS A 45 17.13 14.47 17.64
C CYS A 45 18.16 13.38 17.32
N LEU A 46 18.31 13.05 16.05
CA LEU A 46 19.17 12.00 15.55
C LEU A 46 20.10 12.54 14.47
N SER A 47 21.24 11.88 14.35
CA SER A 47 22.10 11.89 13.17
C SER A 47 22.30 10.47 12.66
N TYR A 48 23.06 10.29 11.58
CA TYR A 48 23.48 8.97 11.10
C TYR A 48 24.95 8.99 10.70
N ILE A 49 25.57 7.81 10.68
CA ILE A 49 26.93 7.66 10.15
C ILE A 49 26.82 7.43 8.64
N ASP A 50 27.49 8.25 7.84
CA ASP A 50 27.51 8.15 6.37
C ASP A 50 28.42 7.02 5.86
N GLU A 51 28.15 5.81 6.36
CA GLU A 51 28.83 4.58 5.96
C GLU A 51 27.84 3.41 6.12
N PRO A 52 27.63 2.56 5.09
CA PRO A 52 26.77 1.38 5.21
C PRO A 52 27.14 0.54 6.44
N PRO A 53 26.16 0.14 7.29
CA PRO A 53 24.71 0.12 7.04
C PRO A 53 23.95 1.38 7.51
N TYR A 54 24.62 2.53 7.57
CA TYR A 54 24.09 3.84 7.97
C TYR A 54 23.45 3.84 9.36
N PRO A 55 24.16 3.43 10.42
CA PRO A 55 23.59 3.38 11.76
C PRO A 55 23.12 4.77 12.21
N LEU A 56 21.94 4.80 12.84
CA LEU A 56 21.37 5.99 13.48
C LEU A 56 22.16 6.30 14.75
N VAL A 57 22.28 7.57 15.10
CA VAL A 57 23.04 8.06 16.25
C VAL A 57 22.15 9.01 17.04
N CYS A 58 22.02 8.76 18.34
CA CYS A 58 21.37 9.71 19.24
C CYS A 58 22.30 10.90 19.51
N ASP A 59 21.87 12.12 19.21
CA ASP A 59 22.72 13.32 19.32
C ASP A 59 23.06 13.70 20.76
N THR A 60 22.37 13.14 21.75
CA THR A 60 22.63 13.43 23.17
C THR A 60 23.73 12.55 23.77
N CYS A 61 23.80 11.28 23.39
CA CYS A 61 24.68 10.30 24.03
C CYS A 61 25.54 9.48 23.05
N GLU A 62 25.44 9.78 21.76
CA GLU A 62 26.19 9.14 20.66
C GLU A 62 25.98 7.61 20.54
N THR A 63 24.97 7.07 21.24
CA THR A 63 24.61 5.64 21.13
C THR A 63 24.10 5.36 19.73
N ARG A 64 24.57 4.25 19.16
CA ARG A 64 24.26 3.82 17.79
C ARG A 64 23.13 2.80 17.76
N TYR A 65 22.27 2.93 16.77
CA TYR A 65 21.13 2.06 16.52
C TYR A 65 21.10 1.62 15.06
N ALA A 66 20.45 0.49 14.77
CA ALA A 66 20.29 0.02 13.39
C ALA A 66 19.32 0.94 12.61
N ALA A 67 19.58 1.17 11.32
CA ALA A 67 18.64 1.84 10.41
C ALA A 67 17.48 0.91 10.00
N THR A 68 16.62 0.64 10.97
CA THR A 68 15.42 -0.23 10.85
C THR A 68 14.28 0.45 11.59
N PRO A 69 13.00 0.10 11.35
CA PRO A 69 11.88 0.71 12.07
C PRO A 69 12.02 0.62 13.59
N GLU A 70 12.37 -0.57 14.11
CA GLU A 70 12.62 -0.78 15.54
C GLU A 70 13.84 0.01 16.04
N GLY A 71 14.90 0.07 15.23
CA GLY A 71 16.07 0.88 15.56
C GLY A 71 15.78 2.38 15.61
N MET A 72 14.92 2.89 14.72
CA MET A 72 14.43 4.28 14.72
C MET A 72 13.62 4.57 15.99
N ARG A 73 12.68 3.69 16.36
CA ARG A 73 11.92 3.83 17.62
C ARG A 73 12.85 3.91 18.83
N ARG A 74 13.83 3.00 18.91
CA ARG A 74 14.81 2.96 20.00
C ARG A 74 15.75 4.16 20.00
N ALA A 75 16.16 4.64 18.83
CA ALA A 75 17.02 5.81 18.70
C ALA A 75 16.32 7.06 19.23
N ILE A 76 15.07 7.29 18.82
CA ILE A 76 14.23 8.39 19.32
C ILE A 76 14.02 8.25 20.84
N ALA A 77 13.57 7.06 21.28
CA ALA A 77 13.29 6.78 22.69
C ALA A 77 14.52 6.85 23.63
N CYS A 78 15.73 7.01 23.08
CA CYS A 78 16.94 7.09 23.87
C CYS A 78 16.97 8.33 24.78
N HIS A 79 16.58 9.49 24.24
CA HIS A 79 16.50 10.76 24.99
C HIS A 79 15.29 11.63 24.62
N HIS A 80 14.40 11.13 23.75
CA HIS A 80 13.16 11.78 23.33
C HIS A 80 11.98 10.80 23.47
N SER A 81 10.76 11.26 23.18
CA SER A 81 9.59 10.40 23.02
C SER A 81 9.16 10.40 21.57
N LEU A 82 8.60 9.29 21.09
CA LEU A 82 8.02 9.24 19.75
C LEU A 82 6.96 10.33 19.56
N ASP A 83 6.09 10.53 20.55
CA ASP A 83 5.06 11.59 20.55
C ASP A 83 5.61 13.03 20.45
N ALA A 84 6.91 13.23 20.67
CA ALA A 84 7.56 14.55 20.57
C ALA A 84 8.29 14.76 19.24
N VAL A 85 8.35 13.74 18.38
CA VAL A 85 8.93 13.81 17.04
C VAL A 85 7.77 13.89 16.05
N ASP A 86 7.82 14.85 15.14
CA ASP A 86 6.89 14.88 14.01
C ASP A 86 7.11 13.63 13.15
N ARG A 87 6.11 12.75 13.05
CA ARG A 87 6.20 11.55 12.21
C ARG A 87 6.53 11.89 10.76
N ALA A 88 6.12 13.05 10.24
CA ALA A 88 6.46 13.46 8.88
C ALA A 88 7.97 13.66 8.66
N ALA A 89 8.76 13.77 9.74
CA ALA A 89 10.22 13.81 9.74
C ALA A 89 10.87 12.41 9.84
N ILE A 90 10.08 11.34 10.03
CA ILE A 90 10.58 9.95 10.10
C ILE A 90 10.49 9.34 8.69
N PRO A 91 11.63 9.01 8.05
CA PRO A 91 11.62 8.37 6.73
C PRO A 91 11.28 6.88 6.85
N ILE A 92 10.91 6.27 5.72
CA ILE A 92 11.02 4.80 5.58
C ILE A 92 12.49 4.41 5.81
N CYS A 93 12.76 3.27 6.45
CA CYS A 93 14.13 2.90 6.86
C CYS A 93 14.90 2.07 5.82
N SER A 94 14.20 1.23 5.04
CA SER A 94 14.81 0.32 4.08
C SER A 94 13.86 -0.12 2.97
N LEU A 95 14.43 -0.53 1.83
CA LEU A 95 13.71 -1.00 0.65
C LEU A 95 14.05 -2.45 0.28
N ASP A 96 13.09 -3.17 -0.30
CA ASP A 96 13.25 -4.54 -0.82
C ASP A 96 13.65 -4.53 -2.31
N LEU A 97 14.71 -3.82 -2.68
CA LEU A 97 15.18 -3.81 -4.08
C LEU A 97 15.89 -5.13 -4.41
N GLN A 98 15.27 -5.95 -5.26
CA GLN A 98 15.75 -7.30 -5.58
C GLN A 98 16.94 -7.32 -6.56
N LEU A 99 17.24 -6.18 -7.19
CA LEU A 99 18.31 -6.08 -8.17
C LEU A 99 19.70 -6.14 -7.54
N THR A 100 20.56 -6.96 -8.13
CA THR A 100 21.99 -6.97 -7.82
C THR A 100 22.67 -5.67 -8.26
N SER A 101 23.86 -5.39 -7.74
CA SER A 101 24.65 -4.21 -8.15
C SER A 101 24.94 -4.18 -9.65
N GLY A 102 25.18 -5.34 -10.27
CA GLY A 102 25.40 -5.44 -11.71
C GLY A 102 24.15 -5.17 -12.54
N GLU A 103 22.98 -5.65 -12.08
CA GLU A 103 21.70 -5.37 -12.75
C GLU A 103 21.32 -3.90 -12.65
N ARG A 104 21.54 -3.25 -11.50
CA ARG A 104 21.35 -1.79 -11.37
C ARG A 104 22.30 -0.99 -12.26
N ALA A 105 23.57 -1.37 -12.32
CA ALA A 105 24.54 -0.70 -13.20
C ALA A 105 24.23 -0.87 -14.70
N ALA A 106 23.49 -1.93 -15.07
CA ALA A 106 23.03 -2.17 -16.43
C ALA A 106 21.63 -1.58 -16.71
N SER A 107 20.93 -1.08 -15.68
CA SER A 107 19.63 -0.45 -15.80
C SER A 107 19.75 0.86 -16.59
N PRO A 108 18.76 1.20 -17.45
CA PRO A 108 18.68 2.53 -18.04
C PRO A 108 18.25 3.58 -17.01
N TYR A 109 17.67 3.17 -15.87
CA TYR A 109 17.18 4.02 -14.80
C TYR A 109 18.22 4.20 -13.68
N SER A 110 18.24 5.39 -13.08
CA SER A 110 19.09 5.73 -11.95
C SER A 110 18.73 4.92 -10.69
N ASP A 111 19.67 4.81 -9.74
CA ASP A 111 19.39 4.19 -8.44
C ASP A 111 18.24 4.92 -7.70
N ALA A 112 18.07 6.23 -7.87
CA ALA A 112 16.96 6.99 -7.27
C ALA A 112 15.60 6.62 -7.87
N GLN A 113 15.55 6.48 -9.20
CA GLN A 113 14.39 5.97 -9.92
C GLN A 113 14.00 4.56 -9.47
N LEU A 114 14.98 3.66 -9.37
CA LEU A 114 14.76 2.28 -8.89
C LEU A 114 14.30 2.24 -7.43
N ARG A 115 14.85 3.09 -6.56
CA ARG A 115 14.38 3.24 -5.17
C ARG A 115 12.94 3.75 -5.10
N LEU A 116 12.55 4.73 -5.93
CA LEU A 116 11.16 5.21 -5.95
C LEU A 116 10.19 4.11 -6.36
N LEU A 117 10.49 3.36 -7.43
CA LEU A 117 9.66 2.24 -7.87
C LEU A 117 9.52 1.19 -6.75
N ALA A 118 10.61 0.83 -6.08
CA ALA A 118 10.57 -0.09 -4.94
C ALA A 118 9.74 0.47 -3.77
N ALA A 119 9.90 1.76 -3.43
CA ALA A 119 9.16 2.41 -2.35
C ALA A 119 7.65 2.44 -2.63
N VAL A 120 7.24 2.84 -3.85
CA VAL A 120 5.83 2.85 -4.25
C VAL A 120 5.25 1.44 -4.24
N TYR A 121 6.00 0.44 -4.72
CA TYR A 121 5.56 -0.96 -4.71
C TYR A 121 5.38 -1.47 -3.27
N MET A 122 6.34 -1.22 -2.38
CA MET A 122 6.23 -1.62 -0.97
C MET A 122 5.10 -0.91 -0.23
N ALA A 123 4.87 0.37 -0.51
CA ALA A 123 3.75 1.13 0.04
C ALA A 123 2.41 0.56 -0.45
N HIS A 124 2.30 0.23 -1.73
CA HIS A 124 1.14 -0.47 -2.30
C HIS A 124 0.90 -1.83 -1.64
N GLN A 125 1.97 -2.60 -1.38
CA GLN A 125 1.87 -3.86 -0.62
C GLN A 125 1.74 -3.67 0.91
N GLN A 126 1.64 -2.43 1.39
CA GLN A 126 1.53 -2.05 2.80
C GLN A 126 2.60 -2.69 3.71
N ARG A 127 3.85 -2.73 3.22
CA ARG A 127 4.98 -3.32 3.95
C ARG A 127 5.65 -2.39 4.95
N PHE A 128 5.35 -1.10 4.91
CA PHE A 128 5.88 -0.13 5.86
C PHE A 128 5.08 -0.16 7.16
N ASP A 129 5.75 0.18 8.26
CA ASP A 129 5.08 0.38 9.54
C ASP A 129 4.16 1.61 9.43
N HIS A 130 2.85 1.38 9.33
CA HIS A 130 1.89 2.46 9.15
C HIS A 130 1.83 3.43 10.33
N GLN A 131 2.28 3.05 11.53
CA GLN A 131 2.32 3.93 12.71
C GLN A 131 3.61 4.74 12.81
N LEU A 132 4.71 4.28 12.19
CA LEU A 132 6.00 4.97 12.23
C LEU A 132 6.44 5.61 10.91
N GLU A 133 6.35 4.89 9.81
CA GLU A 133 7.05 5.21 8.55
C GLU A 133 6.12 5.81 7.48
N TYR A 134 5.21 5.01 6.95
CA TYR A 134 4.35 5.41 5.82
C TYR A 134 2.99 4.70 5.90
N ASP A 135 1.91 5.47 5.83
CA ASP A 135 0.54 4.99 5.80
C ASP A 135 -0.14 5.42 4.49
N ILE A 136 -0.47 4.44 3.64
CA ILE A 136 -1.12 4.67 2.35
C ILE A 136 -2.48 5.38 2.44
N VAL A 137 -3.12 5.39 3.61
CA VAL A 137 -4.39 6.10 3.85
C VAL A 137 -4.17 7.61 3.95
N TRP A 138 -3.09 8.03 4.62
CA TRP A 138 -2.90 9.41 5.04
C TRP A 138 -1.76 10.11 4.29
N ASP A 139 -0.69 9.38 3.99
CA ASP A 139 0.55 9.94 3.52
C ASP A 139 0.60 10.05 2.00
N SER A 140 0.90 11.25 1.51
CA SER A 140 1.20 11.48 0.11
C SER A 140 2.46 10.73 -0.31
N MET A 141 2.47 10.09 -1.48
CA MET A 141 3.68 9.50 -2.06
C MET A 141 4.74 10.54 -2.47
N THR A 142 4.44 11.84 -2.35
CA THR A 142 5.48 12.89 -2.32
C THR A 142 6.43 12.73 -1.12
N ASN A 143 6.00 12.11 -0.02
CA ASN A 143 6.89 11.74 1.07
C ASN A 143 7.91 10.68 0.58
N LEU A 144 7.47 9.69 -0.20
CA LEU A 144 8.36 8.69 -0.77
C LEU A 144 9.37 9.30 -1.75
N GLU A 145 8.96 10.28 -2.56
CA GLU A 145 9.88 11.07 -3.41
C GLU A 145 11.00 11.70 -2.54
N ALA A 146 10.64 12.33 -1.42
CA ALA A 146 11.58 12.95 -0.49
C ALA A 146 12.43 11.96 0.32
N TYR A 147 12.06 10.67 0.38
CA TYR A 147 12.81 9.65 1.12
C TYR A 147 13.89 8.96 0.28
N VAL A 148 13.74 8.97 -1.05
CA VAL A 148 14.61 8.20 -1.96
C VAL A 148 15.61 9.06 -2.73
N GLY A 149 15.54 10.39 -2.56
CA GLY A 149 16.45 11.36 -3.18
C GLY A 149 16.31 11.46 -4.69
N ILE A 150 15.08 11.30 -5.21
CA ILE A 150 14.76 11.40 -6.64
C ILE A 150 14.34 12.84 -6.97
N ASP A 151 14.77 13.36 -8.12
CA ASP A 151 14.33 14.68 -8.58
C ASP A 151 13.04 14.63 -9.40
N THR A 152 12.47 15.80 -9.70
CA THR A 152 11.18 15.89 -10.42
C THR A 152 11.27 15.43 -11.88
N ASP A 153 12.42 15.64 -12.55
CA ASP A 153 12.61 15.26 -13.95
C ASP A 153 12.74 13.73 -14.06
N GLU A 154 13.45 13.10 -13.13
CA GLU A 154 13.55 11.64 -13.01
C GLU A 154 12.19 10.98 -12.73
N VAL A 155 11.33 11.60 -11.90
CA VAL A 155 9.95 11.12 -11.69
C VAL A 155 9.14 11.23 -12.97
N GLN A 156 9.28 12.33 -13.71
CA GLN A 156 8.55 12.53 -14.97
C GLN A 156 8.97 11.51 -16.03
N GLU A 157 10.26 11.16 -16.10
CA GLU A 157 10.76 10.09 -16.97
C GLU A 157 10.09 8.74 -16.66
N LEU A 158 9.97 8.36 -15.38
CA LEU A 158 9.26 7.12 -15.00
C LEU A 158 7.78 7.11 -15.41
N LEU A 159 7.13 8.27 -15.42
CA LEU A 159 5.74 8.42 -15.86
C LEU A 159 5.64 8.35 -17.38
N ASP A 160 6.55 9.01 -18.10
CA ASP A 160 6.57 9.07 -19.57
C ASP A 160 6.90 7.71 -20.18
N ASP A 161 7.84 6.97 -19.57
CA ASP A 161 8.19 5.61 -19.95
C ASP A 161 7.15 4.56 -19.50
N GLY A 162 6.14 4.97 -18.71
CA GLY A 162 5.03 4.10 -18.29
C GLY A 162 5.37 3.08 -17.21
N LEU A 163 6.47 3.25 -16.45
CA LEU A 163 6.80 2.42 -15.28
C LEU A 163 5.97 2.80 -14.06
N LEU A 164 5.52 4.05 -14.02
CA LEU A 164 4.73 4.61 -12.93
C LEU A 164 3.46 5.25 -13.51
N ARG A 165 2.36 5.21 -12.75
CA ARG A 165 1.12 5.93 -13.09
C ARG A 165 0.65 6.76 -11.90
N VAL A 166 0.25 8.01 -12.15
CA VAL A 166 -0.50 8.80 -11.16
C VAL A 166 -1.90 8.23 -11.04
N ASP A 167 -2.21 7.64 -9.88
CA ASP A 167 -3.47 6.96 -9.61
C ASP A 167 -4.45 7.85 -8.83
N CYS A 168 -3.90 8.71 -7.97
CA CYS A 168 -4.64 9.69 -7.21
C CYS A 168 -3.86 10.99 -7.02
N ARG A 169 -4.58 12.11 -6.98
CA ARG A 169 -4.03 13.43 -6.61
C ARG A 169 -4.74 14.07 -5.43
N ARG A 170 -5.97 13.63 -5.14
CA ARG A 170 -6.77 14.07 -4.00
C ARG A 170 -7.49 12.88 -3.39
N PRO A 171 -7.48 12.76 -2.05
CA PRO A 171 -7.03 13.78 -1.10
C PRO A 171 -5.50 13.91 -0.95
N HIS A 172 -4.73 12.92 -1.39
CA HIS A 172 -3.27 12.99 -1.48
C HIS A 172 -2.78 12.29 -2.76
N LYS A 173 -1.48 12.41 -3.05
CA LYS A 173 -0.86 11.84 -4.25
C LYS A 173 -0.59 10.36 -4.03
N LEU A 174 -1.10 9.52 -4.94
CA LEU A 174 -0.79 8.09 -5.00
C LEU A 174 -0.32 7.74 -6.40
N TYR A 175 0.74 6.94 -6.45
CA TYR A 175 1.24 6.28 -7.64
C TYR A 175 0.97 4.79 -7.59
N THR A 176 0.94 4.16 -8.75
CA THR A 176 0.96 2.70 -8.89
C THR A 176 2.09 2.32 -9.83
N VAL A 177 2.92 1.36 -9.43
CA VAL A 177 3.95 0.76 -10.28
C VAL A 177 3.27 -0.15 -11.29
N THR A 178 3.54 0.06 -12.57
CA THR A 178 2.97 -0.74 -13.66
C THR A 178 3.67 -2.10 -13.76
N PRO A 179 3.18 -3.04 -14.57
CA PRO A 179 3.92 -4.28 -14.86
C PRO A 179 5.37 -4.02 -15.28
N ASP A 180 5.59 -3.12 -16.24
CA ASP A 180 6.93 -2.75 -16.73
C ASP A 180 7.78 -2.12 -15.61
N GLY A 181 7.16 -1.33 -14.73
CA GLY A 181 7.80 -0.80 -13.53
C GLY A 181 8.28 -1.87 -12.55
N ARG A 182 7.50 -2.95 -12.37
CA ARG A 182 7.86 -4.08 -11.50
C ARG A 182 8.99 -4.90 -12.11
N ASP A 183 8.94 -5.13 -13.42
CA ASP A 183 10.00 -5.81 -14.15
C ASP A 183 11.32 -5.03 -14.02
N ALA A 184 11.27 -3.70 -14.09
CA ALA A 184 12.44 -2.84 -13.93
C ALA A 184 13.09 -2.91 -12.54
N ILE A 185 12.36 -3.29 -11.48
CA ILE A 185 12.91 -3.52 -10.12
C ILE A 185 13.09 -5.01 -9.77
N GLY A 186 12.95 -5.90 -10.75
CA GLY A 186 13.16 -7.35 -10.57
C GLY A 186 12.06 -8.05 -9.75
N VAL A 187 10.87 -7.45 -9.66
CA VAL A 187 9.71 -8.09 -9.03
C VAL A 187 9.07 -9.03 -10.05
N GLY A 188 9.41 -10.32 -9.95
CA GLY A 188 8.94 -11.32 -10.88
C GLY A 188 7.44 -11.61 -10.77
N HIS A 189 6.78 -11.70 -11.93
CA HIS A 189 5.47 -12.30 -12.07
C HIS A 189 5.53 -13.81 -11.80
N ARG A 190 5.30 -14.25 -10.57
CA ARG A 190 5.11 -15.68 -10.28
C ARG A 190 3.65 -15.95 -9.93
N GLU A 191 2.96 -16.63 -10.84
CA GLU A 191 1.67 -17.28 -10.55
C GLU A 191 1.82 -18.11 -9.26
N GLY A 192 0.96 -17.86 -8.28
CA GLY A 192 0.90 -18.60 -7.01
C GLY A 192 1.77 -18.09 -5.85
N ILE A 193 2.50 -16.97 -6.00
CA ILE A 193 3.18 -16.28 -4.86
C ILE A 193 2.53 -14.91 -4.55
N ALA A 194 1.65 -14.42 -5.42
CA ALA A 194 1.00 -13.12 -5.31
C ALA A 194 -0.53 -13.16 -5.37
N TYR A 195 -1.12 -14.36 -5.18
CA TYR A 195 -2.57 -14.57 -5.10
C TYR A 195 -2.85 -15.48 -3.91
N GLY A 196 -3.55 -14.96 -2.90
CA GLY A 196 -3.98 -15.69 -1.72
C GLY A 196 -4.86 -14.79 -0.85
N ASP A 197 -5.67 -15.41 0.00
CA ASP A 197 -6.49 -14.71 0.99
C ASP A 197 -5.62 -13.75 1.81
N GLY A 198 -6.08 -12.50 1.98
CA GLY A 198 -5.31 -11.47 2.68
C GLY A 198 -4.31 -10.66 1.82
N THR A 199 -4.13 -10.96 0.53
CA THR A 199 -3.28 -10.17 -0.39
C THR A 199 -4.05 -9.78 -1.66
N GLY A 200 -4.11 -8.47 -1.96
CA GLY A 200 -4.72 -7.91 -3.18
C GLY A 200 -4.03 -8.38 -4.47
N ASP A 201 -4.65 -8.11 -5.63
CA ASP A 201 -4.07 -8.46 -6.93
C ASP A 201 -2.86 -7.57 -7.27
N LEU A 202 -1.79 -8.11 -7.86
CA LEU A 202 -0.67 -7.32 -8.39
C LEU A 202 -1.09 -6.29 -9.46
N SER A 203 -2.23 -6.50 -10.12
CA SER A 203 -2.78 -5.54 -11.08
C SER A 203 -3.59 -4.41 -10.43
N GLU A 204 -3.83 -4.53 -9.12
CA GLU A 204 -4.58 -3.56 -8.35
C GLU A 204 -3.83 -2.23 -8.26
N SER A 205 -4.60 -1.18 -8.05
CA SER A 205 -4.07 0.16 -7.92
C SER A 205 -3.92 0.60 -6.48
N SER A 206 -2.97 1.49 -6.22
CA SER A 206 -2.74 2.04 -4.88
C SER A 206 -3.94 2.82 -4.33
N LEU A 207 -4.76 3.46 -5.18
CA LEU A 207 -6.01 4.08 -4.72
C LEU A 207 -6.99 3.03 -4.19
N HIS A 208 -7.14 1.91 -4.88
CA HIS A 208 -8.01 0.83 -4.42
C HIS A 208 -7.47 0.28 -3.10
N VAL A 209 -6.18 -0.04 -2.99
CA VAL A 209 -5.55 -0.45 -1.71
C VAL A 209 -5.84 0.56 -0.59
N ALA A 210 -5.70 1.86 -0.87
CA ALA A 210 -5.99 2.91 0.11
C ALA A 210 -7.46 2.92 0.54
N MET A 211 -8.39 2.71 -0.40
CA MET A 211 -9.83 2.63 -0.14
C MET A 211 -10.17 1.38 0.69
N VAL A 212 -9.61 0.21 0.35
CA VAL A 212 -9.75 -1.02 1.15
C VAL A 212 -9.19 -0.83 2.55
N ALA A 213 -8.03 -0.17 2.69
CA ALA A 213 -7.42 0.10 3.98
C ALA A 213 -8.28 1.03 4.86
N VAL A 214 -8.87 2.09 4.29
CA VAL A 214 -9.84 2.95 5.00
C VAL A 214 -11.08 2.15 5.37
N GLY A 215 -11.63 1.38 4.43
CA GLY A 215 -12.81 0.56 4.65
C GLY A 215 -12.64 -0.45 5.77
N ALA A 216 -11.51 -1.15 5.80
CA ALA A 216 -11.20 -2.13 6.84
C ALA A 216 -11.06 -1.48 8.22
N ARG A 217 -10.48 -0.27 8.32
CA ARG A 217 -10.40 0.48 9.58
C ARG A 217 -11.78 0.91 10.06
N LEU A 218 -12.64 1.42 9.17
CA LEU A 218 -14.01 1.78 9.51
C LEU A 218 -14.84 0.58 9.97
N LEU A 219 -14.69 -0.56 9.28
CA LEU A 219 -15.35 -1.80 9.68
C LEU A 219 -14.90 -2.27 11.07
N ALA A 220 -13.61 -2.11 11.41
CA ALA A 220 -13.11 -2.43 12.73
C ALA A 220 -13.70 -1.51 13.81
N GLU A 221 -13.64 -0.19 13.59
CA GLU A 221 -14.17 0.82 14.51
C GLU A 221 -15.67 0.64 14.78
N GLU A 222 -16.44 0.26 13.75
CA GLU A 222 -17.90 0.09 13.88
C GLU A 222 -18.30 -1.28 14.42
N PHE A 223 -17.70 -2.39 13.92
CA PHE A 223 -18.24 -3.74 14.13
C PHE A 223 -17.34 -4.69 14.94
N VAL A 224 -16.13 -4.26 15.33
CA VAL A 224 -15.19 -5.11 16.08
C VAL A 224 -14.75 -4.47 17.39
N ASP A 225 -14.37 -3.20 17.36
CA ASP A 225 -13.83 -2.50 18.53
C ASP A 225 -14.84 -2.31 19.68
N PRO A 226 -16.15 -2.07 19.43
CA PRO A 226 -17.12 -1.96 20.52
C PRO A 226 -17.45 -3.32 21.16
N ASP A 227 -17.45 -3.39 22.50
CA ASP A 227 -17.62 -4.63 23.29
C ASP A 227 -18.91 -5.43 23.02
N ASP A 228 -19.94 -4.81 22.42
CA ASP A 228 -21.27 -5.39 22.18
C ASP A 228 -21.55 -5.72 20.71
N GLN A 229 -20.54 -5.68 19.83
CA GLN A 229 -20.71 -5.98 18.40
C GLN A 229 -20.49 -7.46 18.07
N PRO A 230 -21.17 -7.99 17.03
CA PRO A 230 -21.07 -9.41 16.68
C PRO A 230 -19.73 -9.78 16.00
N GLY A 231 -19.01 -8.82 15.44
CA GLY A 231 -17.74 -9.04 14.76
C GLY A 231 -16.57 -9.26 15.71
N THR A 232 -15.67 -10.18 15.36
CA THR A 232 -14.44 -10.47 16.12
C THR A 232 -13.17 -10.01 15.42
N ARG A 233 -13.22 -9.88 14.09
CA ARG A 233 -12.06 -9.54 13.27
C ARG A 233 -12.47 -8.99 11.92
N VAL A 234 -11.62 -8.14 11.35
CA VAL A 234 -11.72 -7.68 9.97
C VAL A 234 -10.69 -8.43 9.13
N GLU A 235 -11.12 -8.99 8.00
CA GLU A 235 -10.25 -9.54 6.97
C GLU A 235 -10.38 -8.75 5.68
N ARG A 236 -9.24 -8.47 5.05
CA ARG A 236 -9.19 -7.86 3.71
C ARG A 236 -9.00 -8.96 2.69
N TYR A 237 -9.56 -8.79 1.51
CA TYR A 237 -9.46 -9.78 0.44
C TYR A 237 -9.94 -11.15 0.93
N TYR A 238 -11.15 -11.19 1.49
CA TYR A 238 -11.75 -12.39 2.09
C TYR A 238 -12.43 -13.26 1.04
N GLY A 239 -11.99 -14.51 0.92
CA GLY A 239 -12.52 -15.47 -0.06
C GLY A 239 -13.95 -15.91 0.27
N VAL A 240 -14.81 -15.96 -0.75
CA VAL A 240 -16.20 -16.47 -0.69
C VAL A 240 -16.45 -17.37 -1.90
N ASP A 241 -17.55 -18.12 -1.89
CA ASP A 241 -17.85 -19.12 -2.94
C ASP A 241 -17.82 -18.54 -4.37
N ASP A 242 -18.25 -17.28 -4.55
CA ASP A 242 -18.29 -16.58 -5.83
C ASP A 242 -17.23 -15.47 -5.96
N GLY A 243 -16.05 -15.69 -5.36
CA GLY A 243 -14.90 -14.80 -5.51
C GLY A 243 -14.37 -14.29 -4.19
N ARG A 244 -14.25 -12.96 -4.04
CA ARG A 244 -13.58 -12.36 -2.88
C ARG A 244 -14.16 -10.99 -2.56
N LEU A 245 -14.40 -10.72 -1.29
CA LEU A 245 -14.77 -9.40 -0.77
C LEU A 245 -13.51 -8.58 -0.52
N ASP A 246 -13.52 -7.28 -0.84
CA ASP A 246 -12.38 -6.40 -0.55
C ASP A 246 -12.11 -6.29 0.96
N ALA A 247 -13.16 -6.20 1.77
CA ALA A 247 -13.07 -6.42 3.20
C ALA A 247 -14.35 -7.04 3.79
N ALA A 248 -14.20 -7.82 4.84
CA ALA A 248 -15.28 -8.46 5.56
C ALA A 248 -15.02 -8.43 7.07
N VAL A 249 -16.09 -8.28 7.85
CA VAL A 249 -16.10 -8.51 9.29
C VAL A 249 -16.66 -9.89 9.55
N LEU A 250 -15.94 -10.68 10.34
CA LEU A 250 -16.30 -12.05 10.64
C LEU A 250 -16.68 -12.18 12.11
N ASP A 251 -17.75 -12.92 12.38
CA ASP A 251 -18.18 -13.29 13.73
C ASP A 251 -17.34 -14.49 14.27
N PRO A 252 -17.61 -15.00 15.49
CA PRO A 252 -16.89 -16.16 16.04
C PRO A 252 -17.03 -17.46 15.25
N ASP A 253 -18.03 -17.57 14.37
CA ASP A 253 -18.34 -18.74 13.55
C ASP A 253 -17.84 -18.57 12.10
N ASP A 254 -17.02 -17.54 11.84
CA ASP A 254 -16.51 -17.13 10.51
C ASP A 254 -17.61 -16.73 9.51
N ALA A 255 -18.80 -16.35 9.99
CA ALA A 255 -19.86 -15.77 9.15
C ALA A 255 -19.62 -14.26 8.93
N VAL A 256 -19.93 -13.80 7.72
CA VAL A 256 -19.76 -12.39 7.34
C VAL A 256 -20.92 -11.56 7.91
N VAL A 257 -20.61 -10.70 8.88
CA VAL A 257 -21.61 -9.78 9.49
C VAL A 257 -21.61 -8.40 8.84
N ALA A 258 -20.48 -7.98 8.28
CA ALA A 258 -20.40 -6.77 7.46
C ALA A 258 -19.43 -6.99 6.30
N ALA A 259 -19.71 -6.37 5.16
CA ALA A 259 -18.92 -6.48 3.94
C ALA A 259 -18.67 -5.10 3.33
N LEU A 260 -17.56 -4.99 2.60
CA LEU A 260 -17.17 -3.76 1.91
C LEU A 260 -16.55 -4.04 0.56
N GLU A 261 -16.92 -3.22 -0.43
CA GLU A 261 -16.29 -3.16 -1.75
C GLU A 261 -15.75 -1.75 -2.01
N ALA A 262 -14.51 -1.68 -2.50
CA ALA A 262 -13.80 -0.46 -2.86
C ALA A 262 -13.84 -0.25 -4.39
N GLU A 263 -14.96 0.29 -4.86
CA GLU A 263 -15.24 0.35 -6.28
C GLU A 263 -14.43 1.44 -7.02
N ARG A 264 -13.74 0.99 -8.06
CA ARG A 264 -13.10 1.84 -9.06
C ARG A 264 -13.86 1.78 -10.37
N ILE A 265 -14.52 2.89 -10.68
CA ILE A 265 -15.25 3.05 -11.94
C ILE A 265 -14.31 2.95 -13.14
N ASN A 266 -14.38 1.80 -13.81
CA ASN A 266 -13.66 1.42 -15.01
C ASN A 266 -14.65 1.09 -16.15
N ASN A 267 -14.18 0.44 -17.22
CA ASN A 267 -15.00 0.18 -18.41
C ASN A 267 -15.97 -1.01 -18.24
N ASP A 268 -15.68 -1.92 -17.31
CA ASP A 268 -16.40 -3.16 -16.99
C ASP A 268 -17.42 -3.02 -15.85
N ARG A 269 -17.49 -1.83 -15.23
CA ARG A 269 -18.43 -1.46 -14.16
C ARG A 269 -19.90 -1.90 -14.33
N ARG A 270 -20.38 -2.10 -15.55
CA ARG A 270 -21.78 -2.50 -15.79
C ARG A 270 -22.04 -3.96 -15.47
N GLU A 271 -21.02 -4.81 -15.57
CA GLU A 271 -21.10 -6.23 -15.25
C GLU A 271 -20.50 -6.51 -13.87
N ALA A 272 -19.38 -5.86 -13.53
CA ALA A 272 -18.69 -6.04 -12.25
C ALA A 272 -19.55 -5.60 -11.05
N ILE A 273 -20.15 -4.40 -11.09
CA ILE A 273 -20.88 -3.84 -9.95
C ILE A 273 -22.09 -4.70 -9.52
N PRO A 274 -22.96 -5.18 -10.44
CA PRO A 274 -24.01 -6.12 -10.06
C PRO A 274 -23.49 -7.43 -9.49
N ALA A 275 -22.38 -7.97 -10.01
CA ALA A 275 -21.78 -9.20 -9.51
C ALA A 275 -21.24 -9.00 -8.08
N ASP A 276 -20.53 -7.89 -7.82
CA ASP A 276 -20.00 -7.58 -6.49
C ASP A 276 -21.12 -7.31 -5.49
N PHE A 277 -22.22 -6.67 -5.92
CA PHE A 277 -23.44 -6.55 -5.11
C PHE A 277 -24.01 -7.92 -4.76
N ASP A 278 -24.19 -8.81 -5.74
CA ASP A 278 -24.82 -10.12 -5.51
C ASP A 278 -23.94 -10.99 -4.62
N LYS A 279 -22.61 -10.91 -4.77
CA LYS A 279 -21.59 -11.56 -3.93
C LYS A 279 -21.69 -11.11 -2.47
N MET A 280 -21.78 -9.81 -2.21
CA MET A 280 -22.03 -9.30 -0.86
C MET A 280 -23.39 -9.74 -0.32
N ALA A 281 -24.45 -9.61 -1.13
CA ALA A 281 -25.81 -9.97 -0.73
C ALA A 281 -25.95 -11.46 -0.38
N ALA A 282 -25.23 -12.34 -1.07
CA ALA A 282 -25.23 -13.79 -0.82
C ALA A 282 -24.66 -14.15 0.57
N CYS A 283 -23.86 -13.27 1.16
CA CYS A 283 -23.34 -13.44 2.51
C CYS A 283 -24.34 -13.04 3.61
N ASP A 284 -25.48 -12.43 3.24
CA ASP A 284 -26.50 -11.89 4.16
C ASP A 284 -25.94 -10.97 5.28
N PRO A 285 -25.08 -9.99 4.97
CA PRO A 285 -24.46 -9.15 5.98
C PRO A 285 -25.47 -8.15 6.57
N GLU A 286 -25.27 -7.77 7.84
CA GLU A 286 -26.00 -6.66 8.47
C GLU A 286 -25.68 -5.31 7.81
N ALA A 287 -24.45 -5.17 7.31
CA ALA A 287 -23.98 -4.00 6.57
C ALA A 287 -23.19 -4.38 5.33
N ALA A 288 -23.55 -3.80 4.19
CA ALA A 288 -22.79 -3.86 2.94
C ALA A 288 -22.43 -2.44 2.49
N TRP A 289 -21.16 -2.07 2.59
CA TRP A 289 -20.66 -0.72 2.33
C TRP A 289 -19.89 -0.64 1.02
N TRP A 290 -20.09 0.46 0.30
CA TRP A 290 -19.33 0.75 -0.90
C TRP A 290 -18.48 1.99 -0.70
N LEU A 291 -17.17 1.86 -0.89
CA LEU A 291 -16.28 3.01 -0.99
C LEU A 291 -16.04 3.34 -2.45
N VAL A 292 -16.15 4.61 -2.80
CA VAL A 292 -15.91 5.12 -4.16
C VAL A 292 -14.96 6.31 -4.11
N LYS A 293 -14.21 6.58 -5.18
CA LYS A 293 -13.31 7.75 -5.20
C LYS A 293 -14.08 9.06 -5.10
N THR A 294 -15.15 9.23 -5.87
CA THR A 294 -15.88 10.50 -5.98
C THR A 294 -17.39 10.34 -5.85
N ARG A 295 -18.11 11.46 -5.64
CA ARG A 295 -19.59 11.49 -5.70
C ARG A 295 -20.11 10.97 -7.04
N GLY A 296 -19.45 11.36 -8.14
CA GLY A 296 -19.82 10.91 -9.48
C GLY A 296 -19.75 9.39 -9.59
N ASP A 297 -18.72 8.78 -8.99
CA ASP A 297 -18.56 7.33 -8.97
C ASP A 297 -19.66 6.63 -8.18
N GLY A 298 -20.05 7.17 -7.02
CA GLY A 298 -21.20 6.64 -6.25
C GLY A 298 -22.52 6.68 -7.03
N HIS A 299 -22.71 7.69 -7.87
CA HIS A 299 -23.87 7.74 -8.77
C HIS A 299 -23.78 6.66 -9.87
N GLN A 300 -22.58 6.37 -10.39
CA GLN A 300 -22.39 5.31 -11.37
C GLN A 300 -22.68 3.92 -10.78
N VAL A 301 -22.29 3.68 -9.52
CA VAL A 301 -22.66 2.45 -8.78
C VAL A 301 -24.17 2.29 -8.74
N LEU A 302 -24.89 3.29 -8.25
CA LEU A 302 -26.35 3.22 -8.20
C LEU A 302 -27.00 3.04 -9.57
N ARG A 303 -26.47 3.70 -10.60
CA ARG A 303 -26.98 3.56 -11.96
C ARG A 303 -26.79 2.14 -12.48
N ALA A 304 -25.63 1.54 -12.27
CA ALA A 304 -25.34 0.18 -12.68
C ALA A 304 -26.24 -0.84 -11.96
N LEU A 305 -26.55 -0.62 -10.68
CA LEU A 305 -27.46 -1.47 -9.90
C LEU A 305 -28.93 -1.25 -10.26
N ASN A 306 -29.32 -0.04 -10.66
CA ASN A 306 -30.70 0.26 -11.03
C ASN A 306 -31.06 -0.23 -12.44
N ASP A 307 -30.14 -0.08 -13.39
CA ASP A 307 -30.31 -0.42 -14.81
C ASP A 307 -29.11 -1.27 -15.30
N PRO A 308 -28.96 -2.51 -14.80
CA PRO A 308 -27.88 -3.39 -15.22
C PRO A 308 -28.08 -3.84 -16.67
N PRO A 309 -26.99 -4.15 -17.40
CA PRO A 309 -27.08 -4.63 -18.79
C PRO A 309 -27.86 -5.94 -18.91
N ASP A 310 -27.74 -6.80 -17.89
CA ASP A 310 -28.42 -8.10 -17.79
C ASP A 310 -28.92 -8.33 -16.36
N GLY A 311 -30.03 -9.08 -16.24
CA GLY A 311 -30.63 -9.45 -14.95
C GLY A 311 -31.59 -8.41 -14.36
N GLU A 312 -31.99 -8.63 -13.11
CA GLU A 312 -32.98 -7.79 -12.42
C GLU A 312 -32.34 -6.53 -11.81
N SER A 313 -33.13 -5.48 -11.63
CA SER A 313 -32.67 -4.29 -10.91
C SER A 313 -32.41 -4.63 -9.43
N ARG A 314 -31.21 -4.33 -8.92
CA ARG A 314 -30.83 -4.57 -7.51
C ARG A 314 -31.31 -3.46 -6.59
N VAL A 315 -31.50 -2.25 -7.13
CA VAL A 315 -32.01 -1.09 -6.39
C VAL A 315 -33.14 -0.42 -7.16
N SER A 316 -34.25 -0.15 -6.48
CA SER A 316 -35.44 0.42 -7.13
C SER A 316 -35.37 1.94 -7.35
N ARG A 317 -34.45 2.64 -6.67
CA ARG A 317 -34.37 4.11 -6.65
C ARG A 317 -33.06 4.61 -7.24
N THR A 318 -33.16 5.71 -7.95
CA THR A 318 -32.02 6.57 -8.30
C THR A 318 -32.14 7.89 -7.56
N TYR A 319 -30.99 8.51 -7.30
CA TYR A 319 -30.91 9.82 -6.66
C TYR A 319 -30.35 10.84 -7.63
N SER A 320 -30.57 12.13 -7.35
CA SER A 320 -29.97 13.21 -8.13
C SER A 320 -28.44 13.06 -8.15
N GLU A 321 -27.80 13.33 -9.29
CA GLU A 321 -26.33 13.39 -9.42
C GLU A 321 -25.70 14.40 -8.43
N ASN A 322 -26.47 15.40 -8.01
CA ASN A 322 -26.09 16.40 -7.02
C ASN A 322 -26.42 16.00 -5.59
N MET A 323 -26.85 14.77 -5.29
CA MET A 323 -27.05 14.26 -3.91
C MET A 323 -25.82 13.50 -3.43
N ALA A 324 -25.44 13.68 -2.16
CA ALA A 324 -24.19 13.11 -1.66
C ALA A 324 -24.40 11.61 -1.41
N PRO A 325 -23.42 10.73 -1.65
CA PRO A 325 -23.66 9.29 -1.53
C PRO A 325 -24.13 8.86 -0.13
N ARG A 326 -23.62 9.52 0.90
CA ARG A 326 -24.04 9.35 2.30
C ARG A 326 -25.51 9.70 2.60
N GLU A 327 -26.17 10.44 1.72
CA GLU A 327 -27.59 10.84 1.88
C GLU A 327 -28.55 9.84 1.24
N TYR A 328 -28.02 8.84 0.53
CA TYR A 328 -28.82 7.79 -0.08
C TYR A 328 -29.49 6.96 1.01
N ARG A 329 -30.78 6.65 0.82
CA ARG A 329 -31.51 5.71 1.66
C ARG A 329 -31.54 4.36 0.96
N LEU A 330 -30.65 3.47 1.38
CA LEU A 330 -30.39 2.19 0.76
C LEU A 330 -30.75 1.12 1.79
N GLU A 331 -31.63 0.21 1.43
CA GLU A 331 -32.10 -0.89 2.28
C GLU A 331 -32.15 -2.14 1.41
N THR A 332 -31.00 -2.55 0.89
CA THR A 332 -30.85 -3.79 0.12
C THR A 332 -29.61 -4.57 0.60
N PRO A 333 -29.62 -5.92 0.55
CA PRO A 333 -28.60 -6.73 1.22
C PRO A 333 -27.16 -6.47 0.76
N GLY A 334 -26.94 -6.19 -0.53
CA GLY A 334 -25.62 -5.88 -1.09
C GLY A 334 -25.28 -4.38 -1.12
N LEU A 335 -26.14 -3.51 -0.56
CA LEU A 335 -25.91 -2.07 -0.55
C LEU A 335 -26.71 -1.38 0.57
N THR A 336 -26.03 -1.11 1.67
CA THR A 336 -26.57 -0.38 2.83
C THR A 336 -26.05 1.04 2.92
N ALA A 337 -24.82 1.30 2.44
CA ALA A 337 -24.24 2.65 2.41
C ALA A 337 -23.23 2.83 1.27
N VAL A 338 -23.07 4.08 0.83
CA VAL A 338 -22.02 4.49 -0.11
C VAL A 338 -21.27 5.69 0.47
N TYR A 339 -19.95 5.58 0.55
CA TYR A 339 -19.08 6.64 1.03
C TYR A 339 -18.03 7.00 -0.02
N THR A 340 -17.70 8.29 -0.13
CA THR A 340 -16.53 8.69 -0.91
C THR A 340 -15.26 8.50 -0.08
N PHE A 341 -14.15 8.09 -0.70
CA PHE A 341 -12.86 7.87 -0.05
C PHE A 341 -12.46 9.02 0.88
N GLU A 342 -12.52 10.26 0.39
CA GLU A 342 -12.18 11.45 1.17
C GLU A 342 -13.09 11.65 2.39
N TYR A 343 -14.39 11.36 2.27
CA TYR A 343 -15.35 11.48 3.38
C TYR A 343 -15.16 10.38 4.43
N ALA A 344 -15.01 9.14 3.97
CA ALA A 344 -14.75 7.99 4.83
C ALA A 344 -13.47 8.24 5.65
N ARG A 345 -12.41 8.68 4.96
CA ARG A 345 -11.13 8.98 5.59
C ARG A 345 -11.18 10.19 6.52
N ASP A 346 -11.66 11.35 6.06
CA ASP A 346 -11.47 12.62 6.77
C ASP A 346 -12.59 12.94 7.77
N THR A 347 -13.66 12.13 7.80
CA THR A 347 -14.84 12.42 8.63
C THR A 347 -15.36 11.21 9.42
N LEU A 348 -15.24 9.99 8.90
CA LEU A 348 -15.78 8.80 9.58
C LEU A 348 -14.74 8.06 10.42
N LEU A 349 -13.47 8.05 10.00
CA LEU A 349 -12.42 7.42 10.80
C LEU A 349 -12.17 8.22 12.07
N ASP A 350 -12.38 7.58 13.22
CA ASP A 350 -12.05 8.13 14.54
C ASP A 350 -10.55 7.97 14.85
N SER A 351 -9.88 7.01 14.21
CA SER A 351 -8.42 6.86 14.28
C SER A 351 -7.73 8.15 13.79
N GLU A 352 -7.03 8.82 14.72
CA GLU A 352 -6.25 10.00 14.36
C GLU A 352 -5.22 9.64 13.28
N GLN A 353 -5.02 10.53 12.30
CA GLN A 353 -3.86 10.46 11.41
C GLN A 353 -2.62 10.15 12.26
N PRO A 354 -1.81 9.12 11.91
CA PRO A 354 -0.60 8.80 12.66
C PRO A 354 0.20 10.08 12.88
N ARG A 355 0.39 10.46 14.15
CA ARG A 355 1.05 11.71 14.57
C ARG A 355 2.55 11.55 14.71
#